data_AF-A0A815V9B4-F1
#
_entry.id   AF-A0A815V9B4-F1
#
_cell.length_a   1.000
_cell.length_b   1.000
_cell.length_c   1.000
_cell.angle_alpha   90.00
_cell.angle_beta   90.00
_cell.angle_gamma   90.00
#
_symmetry.space_group_name_H-M   'P 1'
#
loop_
_entity.id
_entity.type
_entity.pdbx_description
1 polymer ?
#
loop_
_entity_poly.entity_id
_entity_poly.type
_entity_poly.pdbx_seq_one_letter_code
_entity_poly.pdbx_strand_id
1 'polypeptide(L)'
;ALVPESHAPILFINVAQELTDVERDEIQDLLDYFNNYWMRKISTWNVFNTPDRTNNYSEGYNHRFKRRLQKSHPNIWVFMDSLRKEINTIHDLIVQINTGMKPRSKRSQSKIAEQRMKELYDRFNNNKITAQDLLRGLSFFVANEK
;
A
#
# COMPACT_ATOMS: atom_id res chain seq x y z
N ALA A 1 -3.63 -5.03 -6.35
CA ALA A 1 -4.15 -4.44 -7.61
C ALA A 1 -4.78 -3.08 -7.34
N LEU A 2 -4.71 -2.23 -8.36
CA LEU A 2 -4.99 -0.81 -8.29
C LEU A 2 -6.31 -0.46 -9.01
N VAL A 3 -7.08 -1.51 -9.35
CA VAL A 3 -8.28 -1.49 -10.19
C VAL A 3 -9.24 -2.58 -9.71
N PRO A 4 -10.56 -2.49 -9.97
CA PRO A 4 -11.51 -3.54 -9.61
C PRO A 4 -11.14 -4.88 -10.27
N GLU A 5 -11.40 -5.99 -9.58
CA GLU A 5 -11.08 -7.34 -10.11
C GLU A 5 -11.76 -7.62 -11.45
N SER A 6 -13.00 -7.14 -11.63
CA SER A 6 -13.75 -7.27 -12.89
C SER A 6 -13.06 -6.63 -14.09
N HIS A 7 -12.18 -5.65 -13.87
CA HIS A 7 -11.47 -4.94 -14.93
C HIS A 7 -10.09 -5.54 -15.21
N ALA A 8 -9.57 -6.42 -14.35
CA ALA A 8 -8.26 -7.00 -14.54
C ALA A 8 -8.14 -7.85 -15.83
N PRO A 9 -9.11 -8.73 -16.19
CA PRO A 9 -9.03 -9.49 -17.44
C PRO A 9 -8.96 -8.59 -18.68
N ILE A 10 -9.76 -7.52 -18.73
CA ILE A 10 -9.78 -6.57 -19.84
C ILE A 10 -8.44 -5.84 -19.97
N LEU A 11 -7.84 -5.47 -18.84
CA LEU A 11 -6.51 -4.84 -18.83
C LEU A 11 -5.42 -5.79 -19.34
N PHE A 12 -5.47 -7.06 -18.94
CA PHE A 12 -4.54 -8.06 -19.47
C PHE A 12 -4.71 -8.24 -20.97
N ILE A 13 -5.95 -8.27 -21.48
CA ILE A 13 -6.22 -8.36 -22.92
C ILE A 13 -5.67 -7.13 -23.65
N ASN A 14 -5.92 -5.91 -23.14
CA ASN A 14 -5.44 -4.68 -23.77
C ASN A 14 -3.91 -4.59 -23.78
N VAL A 15 -3.25 -4.93 -22.66
CA VAL A 15 -1.78 -5.01 -22.62
C VAL A 15 -1.29 -6.06 -23.60
N ALA A 16 -1.93 -7.23 -23.63
CA ALA A 16 -1.56 -8.28 -24.56
C ALA A 16 -1.72 -7.84 -26.01
N GLN A 17 -2.69 -6.98 -26.35
CA GLN A 17 -2.85 -6.41 -27.70
C GLN A 17 -1.76 -5.38 -28.07
N GLU A 18 -1.10 -4.78 -27.09
CA GLU A 18 0.00 -3.83 -27.28
C GLU A 18 1.37 -4.53 -27.49
N LEU A 19 1.46 -5.84 -27.22
CA LEU A 19 2.68 -6.64 -27.37
C LEU A 19 2.87 -7.16 -28.80
N THR A 20 4.13 -7.19 -29.23
CA THR A 20 4.53 -7.96 -30.42
C THR A 20 4.37 -9.46 -30.20
N ASP A 21 4.31 -10.24 -31.28
CA ASP A 21 4.16 -11.70 -31.19
C ASP A 21 5.31 -12.35 -30.41
N VAL A 22 6.54 -11.82 -30.55
CA VAL A 22 7.72 -12.28 -29.81
C VAL A 22 7.57 -12.02 -28.32
N GLU A 23 7.20 -10.80 -27.93
CA GLU A 23 7.02 -10.44 -26.52
C GLU A 23 5.86 -11.24 -25.89
N ARG A 24 4.79 -11.50 -26.65
CA ARG A 24 3.66 -12.32 -26.19
C ARG A 24 4.11 -13.73 -25.85
N ASP A 25 4.86 -14.37 -26.75
CA ASP A 25 5.36 -15.73 -26.53
C ASP A 25 6.31 -15.79 -25.32
N GLU A 26 7.16 -14.78 -25.13
CA GLU A 26 8.08 -14.71 -23.99
C GLU A 26 7.37 -14.58 -22.64
N ILE A 27 6.21 -13.91 -22.58
CA ILE A 27 5.49 -13.68 -21.31
C ILE A 27 4.27 -14.58 -21.11
N GLN A 28 3.91 -15.42 -22.09
CA GLN A 28 2.69 -16.22 -22.04
C GLN A 28 2.64 -17.12 -20.79
N ASP A 29 3.75 -17.81 -20.48
CA ASP A 29 3.86 -18.65 -19.29
C ASP A 29 3.66 -17.86 -17.98
N LEU A 30 4.16 -16.62 -17.93
CA LEU A 30 3.97 -15.72 -16.78
C LEU A 30 2.50 -15.29 -16.64
N LEU A 31 1.85 -14.95 -17.76
CA LEU A 31 0.43 -14.58 -17.78
C LEU A 31 -0.43 -15.75 -17.32
N ASP A 32 -0.16 -16.96 -17.80
CA ASP A 32 -0.90 -18.16 -17.41
C ASP A 32 -0.69 -18.52 -15.94
N TYR A 33 0.54 -18.41 -15.44
CA TYR A 33 0.82 -18.57 -14.00
C TYR A 33 0.06 -17.53 -13.17
N PHE A 34 0.12 -16.26 -13.53
CA PHE A 34 -0.53 -15.18 -12.80
C PHE A 34 -2.05 -15.34 -12.79
N ASN A 35 -2.64 -15.66 -13.94
CA ASN A 35 -4.08 -15.92 -14.07
C ASN A 35 -4.52 -17.11 -13.22
N ASN A 36 -3.84 -18.26 -13.35
CA ASN A 36 -4.29 -19.52 -12.75
C ASN A 36 -3.98 -19.65 -11.25
N TYR A 37 -2.94 -18.98 -10.78
CA TYR A 37 -2.55 -19.00 -9.37
C TYR A 37 -2.97 -17.72 -8.65
N TRP A 38 -2.44 -16.56 -9.05
CA TRP A 38 -2.62 -15.32 -8.30
C TRP A 38 -4.06 -14.81 -8.35
N MET A 39 -4.67 -14.70 -9.53
CA MET A 39 -6.02 -14.16 -9.63
C MET A 39 -7.11 -15.14 -9.17
N ARG A 40 -6.89 -16.45 -9.34
CA ARG A 40 -7.91 -17.46 -9.01
C ARG A 40 -7.80 -18.04 -7.60
N LYS A 41 -6.60 -18.10 -7.00
CA LYS A 41 -6.37 -18.78 -5.71
C LYS A 41 -6.04 -17.84 -4.56
N ILE A 42 -5.47 -16.68 -4.83
CA ILE A 42 -5.14 -15.70 -3.79
C ILE A 42 -6.30 -14.71 -3.70
N SER A 43 -6.75 -14.35 -2.50
CA SER A 43 -7.84 -13.37 -2.30
C SER A 43 -7.34 -11.93 -2.07
N THR A 44 -6.04 -11.77 -1.82
CA THR A 44 -5.39 -10.49 -1.48
C THR A 44 -4.42 -10.00 -2.55
N TRP A 45 -4.47 -10.57 -3.76
CA TRP A 45 -3.66 -10.09 -4.89
C TRP A 45 -4.11 -8.67 -5.32
N ASN A 46 -5.37 -8.32 -4.98
CA ASN A 46 -5.94 -7.00 -5.16
C ASN A 46 -5.92 -6.14 -3.86
N VAL A 47 -5.58 -4.85 -3.98
CA VAL A 47 -5.62 -3.87 -2.87
C VAL A 47 -6.50 -2.67 -3.24
N PHE A 48 -7.33 -2.84 -4.26
CA PHE A 48 -8.26 -1.84 -4.74
C PHE A 48 -9.26 -1.54 -3.63
N ASN A 49 -9.41 -0.25 -3.32
CA ASN A 49 -10.27 0.23 -2.23
C ASN A 49 -9.95 -0.35 -0.84
N THR A 50 -8.74 -0.89 -0.63
CA THR A 50 -8.30 -1.33 0.69
C THR A 50 -7.74 -0.14 1.48
N PRO A 51 -8.22 0.12 2.71
CA PRO A 51 -7.70 1.21 3.54
C PRO A 51 -6.23 0.98 3.93
N ASP A 52 -5.86 -0.28 4.20
CA ASP A 52 -4.50 -0.69 4.55
C ASP A 52 -3.91 -1.56 3.44
N ARG A 53 -3.19 -0.91 2.52
CA ARG A 53 -2.65 -1.55 1.30
C ARG A 53 -1.40 -2.38 1.56
N THR A 54 -0.70 -2.09 2.64
CA THR A 54 0.56 -2.73 3.06
C THR A 54 0.62 -2.74 4.58
N ASN A 55 1.61 -3.45 5.13
CA ASN A 55 1.95 -3.51 6.55
C ASN A 55 2.65 -2.22 7.07
N ASN A 56 2.56 -1.08 6.37
CA ASN A 56 3.27 0.17 6.70
C ASN A 56 3.08 0.61 8.16
N TYR A 57 1.90 0.41 8.74
CA TYR A 57 1.65 0.73 10.15
C TYR A 57 2.50 -0.12 11.09
N SER A 58 2.55 -1.44 10.84
CA SER A 58 3.36 -2.39 11.61
C SER A 58 4.86 -2.12 11.40
N GLU A 59 5.29 -1.86 10.17
CA GLU A 59 6.68 -1.50 9.87
C GLU A 59 7.09 -0.19 10.54
N GLY A 60 6.24 0.84 10.45
CA GLY A 60 6.46 2.14 11.08
C GLY A 60 6.52 2.03 12.61
N TYR A 61 5.64 1.22 13.21
CA TYR A 61 5.70 0.90 14.63
C TYR A 61 6.99 0.19 15.00
N ASN A 62 7.33 -0.91 14.31
CA ASN A 62 8.53 -1.69 14.56
C ASN A 62 9.80 -0.84 14.41
N HIS A 63 9.86 0.01 13.39
CA HIS A 63 10.97 0.93 13.20
C HIS A 63 11.06 1.98 14.33
N ARG A 64 9.93 2.57 14.76
CA ARG A 64 9.91 3.51 15.90
C ARG A 64 10.38 2.81 17.16
N PHE A 65 9.83 1.64 17.45
CA PHE A 65 10.12 0.88 18.66
C PHE A 65 11.58 0.41 18.69
N LYS A 66 12.12 -0.08 17.56
CA LYS A 66 13.54 -0.42 17.41
C LYS A 66 14.45 0.78 17.68
N ARG A 67 14.08 1.99 17.22
CA ARG A 67 14.82 3.22 17.55
C ARG A 67 14.75 3.56 19.04
N ARG A 68 13.62 3.33 19.70
CA ARG A 68 13.48 3.53 21.16
C ARG A 68 14.30 2.54 21.97
N LEU A 69 14.43 1.29 21.52
CA LEU A 69 15.26 0.27 22.15
C LEU A 69 16.76 0.62 22.15
N GLN A 70 17.23 1.43 21.18
CA GLN A 70 18.62 1.90 21.04
C GLN A 70 19.69 0.79 21.08
N LYS A 71 19.30 -0.48 20.89
CA LYS A 71 20.16 -1.66 20.92
C LYS A 71 19.71 -2.65 19.86
N SER A 72 20.67 -3.29 19.18
CA SER A 72 20.37 -4.33 18.20
C SER A 72 19.82 -5.60 18.86
N HIS A 73 20.37 -5.96 20.03
CA HIS A 73 20.00 -7.16 20.78
C HIS A 73 19.81 -6.82 22.27
N PRO A 74 18.68 -6.24 22.67
CA PRO A 74 18.39 -5.97 24.08
C PRO A 74 18.18 -7.29 24.84
N ASN A 75 18.65 -7.34 26.09
CA ASN A 75 18.27 -8.44 26.98
C ASN A 75 16.79 -8.29 27.40
N ILE A 76 16.24 -9.34 28.01
CA ILE A 76 14.83 -9.40 28.37
C ILE A 76 14.39 -8.24 29.28
N TRP A 77 15.24 -7.82 30.23
CA TRP A 77 14.90 -6.73 31.16
C TRP A 77 14.84 -5.37 30.46
N VAL A 78 15.80 -5.08 29.57
CA VAL A 78 15.81 -3.85 28.77
C VAL A 78 14.61 -3.81 27.83
N PHE A 79 14.26 -4.96 27.25
CA PHE A 79 13.08 -5.08 26.40
C PHE A 79 11.79 -4.81 27.18
N MET A 80 11.62 -5.43 28.35
CA MET A 80 10.44 -5.25 29.19
C MET A 80 10.29 -3.80 29.69
N ASP A 81 11.37 -3.15 30.12
CA ASP A 81 11.31 -1.74 30.51
C ASP A 81 10.93 -0.83 29.33
N SER A 82 11.44 -1.13 28.14
CA SER A 82 11.09 -0.39 26.92
C SER A 82 9.63 -0.58 26.53
N LEU A 83 9.09 -1.80 26.65
CA LEU A 83 7.66 -2.07 26.45
C LEU A 83 6.80 -1.29 27.44
N ARG A 84 7.17 -1.25 28.72
CA ARG A 84 6.45 -0.47 29.73
C ARG A 84 6.39 1.02 29.37
N LYS A 85 7.51 1.59 28.95
CA LYS A 85 7.59 2.98 28.47
C LYS A 85 6.72 3.22 27.23
N GLU A 86 6.66 2.23 26.34
CA GLU A 86 5.81 2.29 25.14
C GLU A 86 4.33 2.35 25.50
N ILE A 87 3.88 1.47 26.40
CA ILE A 87 2.50 1.44 26.91
C ILE A 87 2.13 2.77 27.54
N ASN A 88 3.00 3.32 28.40
CA ASN A 88 2.77 4.63 29.02
C ASN A 88 2.64 5.74 27.97
N THR A 89 3.51 5.76 26.95
CA THR A 89 3.41 6.73 25.85
C THR A 89 2.07 6.62 25.11
N ILE A 90 1.61 5.40 24.85
CA ILE A 90 0.34 5.16 24.15
C ILE A 90 -0.83 5.63 25.01
N HIS A 91 -0.80 5.34 26.31
CA HIS A 91 -1.80 5.83 27.26
C HIS A 91 -1.86 7.35 27.28
N ASP A 92 -0.71 8.02 27.36
CA ASP A 92 -0.63 9.48 27.30
C ASP A 92 -1.23 10.00 26.00
N LEU A 93 -0.91 9.40 24.85
CA LEU A 93 -1.46 9.78 23.55
C LEU A 93 -2.99 9.64 23.51
N ILE A 94 -3.56 8.57 24.09
CA ILE A 94 -5.01 8.38 24.19
C ILE A 94 -5.65 9.52 25.00
N VAL A 95 -5.07 9.86 26.15
CA VAL A 95 -5.55 10.99 26.97
C VAL A 95 -5.48 12.29 26.18
N GLN A 96 -4.39 12.56 25.47
CA GLN A 96 -4.24 13.75 24.63
C GLN A 96 -5.31 13.85 23.53
N ILE A 97 -5.61 12.73 22.86
CA ILE A 97 -6.66 12.68 21.83
C ILE A 97 -8.03 12.93 22.47
N ASN A 98 -8.31 12.33 23.62
CA ASN A 98 -9.58 12.50 24.34
C ASN A 98 -9.79 13.92 24.84
N THR A 99 -8.72 14.67 25.14
CA THR A 99 -8.79 16.10 25.50
C THR A 99 -8.87 17.03 24.30
N GLY A 100 -9.00 16.49 23.08
CA GLY A 100 -9.14 17.26 21.84
C GLY A 100 -7.82 17.76 21.25
N MET A 101 -6.67 17.36 21.82
CA MET A 101 -5.38 17.67 21.20
C MET A 101 -5.18 16.85 19.94
N LYS A 102 -4.74 17.51 18.86
CA LYS A 102 -4.56 16.85 17.57
C LYS A 102 -3.20 16.14 17.51
N PRO A 103 -3.15 14.86 17.10
CA PRO A 103 -1.88 14.18 16.90
C PRO A 103 -1.05 14.84 15.80
N ARG A 104 0.26 14.57 15.82
CA ARG A 104 1.22 15.11 14.85
C ARG A 104 0.75 14.80 13.42
N SER A 105 0.68 15.84 12.60
CA SER A 105 0.21 15.74 11.22
C SER A 105 1.18 14.90 10.35
N LYS A 106 0.66 14.09 9.42
CA LYS A 106 1.45 13.38 8.40
C LYS A 106 2.37 14.34 7.62
N ARG A 107 3.49 13.83 7.08
CA ARG A 107 4.38 14.60 6.18
C ARG A 107 3.60 15.09 4.95
N SER A 108 3.88 16.30 4.47
CA SER A 108 3.15 16.95 3.38
C SER A 108 3.13 16.12 2.09
N GLN A 109 4.24 15.52 1.71
CA GLN A 109 4.36 14.71 0.48
C GLN A 109 3.46 13.47 0.51
N SER A 110 3.41 12.74 1.64
CA SER A 110 2.53 11.58 1.80
C SER A 110 1.05 11.98 1.72
N LYS A 111 0.67 13.13 2.28
CA LYS A 111 -0.70 13.67 2.12
C LYS A 111 -1.02 14.01 0.66
N ILE A 112 -0.08 14.60 -0.07
CA ILE A 112 -0.26 14.95 -1.49
C ILE A 112 -0.44 13.68 -2.33
N ALA A 113 0.37 12.64 -2.09
CA ALA A 113 0.25 11.37 -2.79
C ALA A 113 -1.10 10.68 -2.49
N GLU A 114 -1.49 10.60 -1.22
CA GLU A 114 -2.79 10.06 -0.79
C GLU A 114 -3.96 10.82 -1.44
N GLN A 115 -3.89 12.16 -1.45
CA GLN A 115 -4.93 13.02 -2.03
C GLN A 115 -5.06 12.82 -3.54
N ARG A 116 -3.95 12.86 -4.29
CA ARG A 116 -3.97 12.63 -5.75
C ARG A 116 -4.45 11.22 -6.09
N MET A 117 -4.06 10.24 -5.30
CA MET A 117 -4.50 8.88 -5.48
C MET A 117 -6.01 8.75 -5.26
N LYS A 118 -6.55 9.40 -4.22
CA LYS A 118 -7.99 9.48 -3.98
C LYS A 118 -8.72 10.13 -5.16
N GLU A 119 -8.21 11.26 -5.67
CA GLU A 119 -8.79 11.94 -6.84
C GLU A 119 -8.82 11.06 -8.10
N LEU A 120 -7.78 10.26 -8.33
CA LEU A 120 -7.75 9.30 -9.43
C LEU A 120 -8.82 8.20 -9.26
N TYR A 121 -8.95 7.64 -8.05
CA TYR A 121 -10.00 6.68 -7.75
C TYR A 121 -11.40 7.29 -7.91
N ASP A 122 -11.62 8.51 -7.43
CA ASP A 122 -12.90 9.21 -7.57
C ASP A 122 -13.23 9.44 -9.06
N ARG A 123 -12.25 9.84 -9.88
CA ARG A 123 -12.45 10.00 -11.33
C ARG A 123 -12.79 8.66 -12.01
N PHE A 124 -12.12 7.58 -11.62
CA PHE A 124 -12.38 6.25 -12.15
C PHE A 124 -13.78 5.74 -11.76
N ASN A 125 -14.14 5.85 -10.49
CA ASN A 125 -15.46 5.44 -9.98
C ASN A 125 -16.61 6.24 -10.62
N ASN A 126 -16.36 7.47 -11.05
CA ASN A 126 -17.31 8.31 -11.77
C ASN A 126 -17.25 8.12 -13.31
N ASN A 127 -16.61 7.05 -13.80
CA ASN A 127 -16.45 6.73 -15.23
C ASN A 127 -15.80 7.85 -16.07
N LYS A 128 -14.99 8.74 -15.45
CA LYS A 128 -14.31 9.84 -16.15
C LYS A 128 -12.97 9.45 -16.76
N ILE A 129 -12.42 8.31 -16.35
CA ILE A 129 -11.14 7.76 -16.84
C ILE A 129 -11.28 6.24 -16.96
N THR A 130 -10.54 5.63 -17.88
CA THR A 130 -10.54 4.17 -18.05
C THR A 130 -9.67 3.49 -16.99
N ALA A 131 -9.76 2.16 -16.89
CA ALA A 131 -8.88 1.38 -16.02
C ALA A 131 -7.40 1.50 -16.43
N GLN A 132 -7.12 1.66 -17.73
CA GLN A 132 -5.77 1.85 -18.26
C GLN A 132 -5.21 3.23 -17.85
N ASP A 133 -6.04 4.27 -17.92
CA ASP A 133 -5.68 5.62 -17.46
C ASP A 133 -5.42 5.67 -15.96
N LEU A 134 -6.21 4.93 -15.17
CA LEU A 134 -6.01 4.80 -13.73
C LEU A 134 -4.65 4.15 -13.43
N LEU A 135 -4.30 3.04 -14.10
CA LEU A 135 -3.02 2.38 -13.92
C LEU A 135 -1.83 3.26 -14.33
N ARG A 136 -1.93 3.96 -15.47
CA ARG A 136 -0.92 4.93 -15.90
C ARG A 136 -0.75 6.05 -14.88
N GLY A 137 -1.87 6.60 -14.38
CA GLY A 137 -1.83 7.62 -13.33
C GLY A 137 -1.12 7.11 -12.07
N LEU A 138 -1.36 5.87 -11.68
CA LEU A 138 -0.80 5.25 -10.48
C LEU A 138 0.68 4.83 -10.64
N SER A 139 1.13 4.48 -11.84
CA SER A 139 2.53 4.11 -12.09
C SER A 139 3.50 5.28 -11.89
N PHE A 140 3.07 6.52 -12.17
CA PHE A 140 3.86 7.73 -11.90
C PHE A 140 4.14 7.96 -10.40
N PHE A 141 3.38 7.35 -9.49
CA PHE A 141 3.71 7.41 -8.06
C PHE A 141 4.86 6.47 -7.70
N VAL A 142 4.91 5.29 -8.32
CA VAL A 142 5.96 4.28 -8.07
C VAL A 142 7.33 4.76 -8.57
N ALA A 143 7.37 5.53 -9.66
CA ALA A 143 8.62 6.06 -10.23
C ALA A 143 9.23 7.20 -9.42
N ASN A 144 8.43 7.94 -8.63
CA ASN A 144 8.88 9.12 -7.88
C ASN A 144 9.18 8.84 -6.39
N GLU A 145 9.03 7.58 -5.93
CA GLU A 145 9.31 7.15 -4.55
C GLU A 145 10.68 6.46 -4.37
N LYS A 146 11.58 6.53 -5.36
CA LYS A 146 12.97 6.06 -5.25
C LYS A 146 13.93 7.23 -5.02
#